data_AF-A0A7C2K180-F1
#
_entry.id   AF-A0A7C2K180-F1
#
_cell.length_a   1.000
_cell.length_b   1.000
_cell.length_c   1.000
_cell.angle_alpha   90.00
_cell.angle_beta   90.00
_cell.angle_gamma   90.00
#
_symmetry.space_group_name_H-M   'P 1'
#
loop_
_entity.id
_entity.type
_entity.pdbx_description
1 polymer ?
#
loop_
_entity_poly.entity_id
_entity_poly.type
_entity_poly.pdbx_seq_one_letter_code
_entity_poly.pdbx_strand_id
1 'polypeptide(L)' 'MCSECFPGTTRCGDVCVYLLEDPNNCGACGVVCPAGTSCVYGACQDNVPPPSDP' A
#
# COMPACT_ATOMS: atom_id res chain seq x y z
N MET A 1 -8.56 -25.55 5.48
CA MET A 1 -9.28 -24.30 5.13
C MET A 1 -8.25 -23.20 5.23
N CYS A 2 -7.86 -22.56 4.12
CA CYS A 2 -6.98 -21.39 4.18
C CYS A 2 -7.84 -20.17 4.50
N SER A 3 -8.09 -19.96 5.80
CA SER A 3 -8.64 -18.71 6.33
C SER A 3 -7.58 -17.60 6.39
N GLU A 4 -6.39 -17.89 5.86
CA GLU A 4 -5.27 -16.98 5.82
C GLU A 4 -5.19 -16.36 4.44
N CYS A 5 -5.00 -15.05 4.45
CA CYS A 5 -4.65 -14.28 3.27
C CYS A 5 -3.43 -14.90 2.58
N PHE A 6 -3.37 -14.82 1.24
CA PHE A 6 -2.23 -15.32 0.50
C PHE A 6 -0.93 -14.68 1.01
N PRO A 7 0.21 -15.38 0.97
CA PRO A 7 1.49 -14.82 1.40
C PRO A 7 1.74 -13.43 0.77
N GLY A 8 2.07 -12.45 1.61
CA GLY A 8 2.25 -11.06 1.18
C GLY A 8 1.01 -10.17 1.30
N THR A 9 -0.16 -10.74 1.61
CA THR A 9 -1.38 -9.98 1.94
C THR A 9 -1.72 -10.07 3.42
N THR A 10 -2.36 -9.02 3.95
CA THR A 10 -2.82 -8.96 5.35
C THR A 10 -4.33 -8.90 5.38
N ARG A 11 -4.93 -9.55 6.39
CA ARG A 11 -6.38 -9.55 6.60
C ARG A 11 -6.83 -8.21 7.18
N CYS A 12 -7.61 -7.47 6.39
CA CYS A 12 -8.25 -6.22 6.79
C CYS A 12 -9.77 -6.44 6.79
N GLY A 13 -10.32 -6.84 7.95
CA GLY A 13 -11.72 -7.26 8.05
C GLY A 13 -11.96 -8.56 7.27
N ASP A 14 -12.82 -8.50 6.26
CA ASP A 14 -13.18 -9.66 5.43
C ASP A 14 -12.42 -9.72 4.10
N VAL A 15 -11.51 -8.77 3.85
CA VAL A 15 -10.68 -8.71 2.65
C VAL A 15 -9.20 -8.93 2.98
N CYS A 16 -8.46 -9.43 1.99
CA CYS A 16 -7.01 -9.53 2.03
C CYS A 16 -6.43 -8.46 1.12
N VAL A 17 -5.56 -7.61 1.68
CA VAL A 17 -4.98 -6.47 0.96
C VAL A 17 -3.47 -6.52 1.05
N TYR A 18 -2.80 -5.96 0.05
CA TYR A 18 -1.36 -5.85 0.06
C TYR A 18 -0.95 -4.55 0.74
N LEU A 19 -0.50 -4.64 1.99
CA LEU A 19 -0.06 -3.44 2.73
C LEU A 19 1.15 -2.75 2.10
N LEU A 20 1.86 -3.42 1.18
CA LEU A 20 3.10 -2.91 0.60
C LEU A 20 2.91 -2.15 -0.72
N GLU A 21 1.72 -2.25 -1.33
CA GLU A 21 1.43 -1.72 -2.67
C GLU A 21 0.03 -1.11 -2.79
N ASP A 22 -0.92 -1.44 -1.90
CA ASP A 22 -2.26 -0.87 -1.94
C ASP A 22 -2.25 0.55 -1.37
N PRO A 23 -2.50 1.59 -2.19
CA PRO A 23 -2.53 2.97 -1.72
C PRO A 23 -3.70 3.24 -0.76
N ASN A 24 -4.68 2.34 -0.61
CA ASN A 24 -5.77 2.48 0.35
C ASN A 24 -5.52 1.73 1.68
N ASN A 25 -4.43 0.95 1.76
CA ASN A 25 -4.08 0.15 2.93
C ASN A 25 -2.56 0.16 3.19
N CYS A 26 -1.89 1.27 2.92
CA CYS A 26 -0.43 1.33 2.90
C CYS A 26 0.19 1.25 4.29
N GLY A 27 0.95 0.20 4.57
CA GLY A 27 1.57 -0.08 5.86
C GLY A 27 0.61 -0.62 6.92
N ALA A 28 -0.69 -0.29 6.85
CA ALA A 28 -1.73 -0.87 7.69
C ALA A 28 -3.14 -0.75 7.05
N CYS A 29 -4.08 -1.56 7.54
CA CYS A 29 -5.48 -1.54 7.08
C CYS A 29 -6.10 -0.15 7.20
N GLY A 30 -6.69 0.35 6.11
CA GLY A 30 -7.36 1.65 6.04
C GLY A 30 -6.43 2.85 6.01
N VAL A 31 -5.11 2.65 5.93
CA VAL A 31 -4.17 3.75 5.73
C VAL A 31 -4.16 4.14 4.26
N VAL A 32 -4.78 5.28 3.96
CA VAL A 32 -4.85 5.82 2.61
C VAL A 32 -3.69 6.79 2.37
N CYS A 33 -2.97 6.59 1.29
CA CYS A 33 -1.90 7.47 0.86
C CYS A 33 -2.44 8.82 0.35
N PRO A 34 -1.76 9.95 0.63
CA PRO A 34 -2.14 11.26 0.11
C PRO A 34 -2.21 11.28 -1.43
N ALA A 35 -3.05 12.16 -1.97
CA ALA A 35 -3.16 12.34 -3.41
C ALA A 35 -1.80 12.67 -4.04
N GLY A 36 -1.45 12.00 -5.15
CA GLY A 36 -0.16 12.15 -5.82
C GLY A 36 0.95 11.21 -5.32
N THR A 37 0.66 10.36 -4.33
CA THR A 37 1.62 9.41 -3.76
C THR A 37 1.21 7.96 -4.07
N SER A 38 2.17 7.04 -4.09
CA SER A 38 1.94 5.59 -4.19
C SER A 38 2.37 4.90 -2.90
N CYS A 39 1.78 3.75 -2.63
CA CYS A 39 2.32 2.85 -1.62
C CYS A 39 3.52 2.10 -2.19
N VAL A 40 4.70 2.33 -1.60
CA VAL A 40 5.95 1.70 -2.00
C VAL A 40 6.59 1.10 -0.75
N TYR A 41 6.63 -0.24 -0.72
CA TYR A 41 7.13 -1.02 0.42
C TYR A 41 6.45 -0.69 1.76
N GLY A 42 5.17 -0.35 1.72
CA GLY A 42 4.37 -0.05 2.93
C GLY A 42 4.54 1.38 3.44
N ALA A 43 5.12 2.26 2.63
CA ALA A 43 5.18 3.69 2.90
C ALA A 43 4.62 4.48 1.71
N CYS A 44 3.88 5.54 1.99
CA CYS A 44 3.44 6.47 0.95
C CYS A 44 4.65 7.28 0.48
N GLN A 45 4.97 7.15 -0.80
CA GLN A 45 6.04 7.87 -1.46
C GLN A 45 5.46 8.73 -2.57
N ASP A 46 5.94 9.96 -2.68
CA ASP A 46 5.53 10.85 -3.76
C ASP A 46 5.89 10.22 -5.10
N ASN A 47 4.90 10.08 -5.99
CA ASN A 47 5.15 9.68 -7.37
C ASN A 47 5.74 10.82 -8.19
N VAL A 48 6.11 11.93 -7.55
CA VAL A 48 6.84 13.01 -8.19
C VAL A 48 8.16 12.38 -8.62
N PRO A 49 8.39 12.12 -9.93
CA PRO A 49 9.72 11.78 -10.36
C PRO A 49 10.63 12.90 -9.84
N PRO A 50 11.87 12.60 -9.40
CA PRO A 50 12.80 13.67 -9.03
C PRO A 50 12.72 14.72 -10.13
N PRO A 51 12.65 16.02 -9.81
CA PRO A 51 12.71 17.02 -10.85
C PRO A 51 13.93 16.63 -11.69
N SER A 52 13.69 16.36 -12.98
CA SER A 52 14.76 16.37 -13.97
C SER A 52 15.30 17.78 -13.93
N ASP A 53 16.16 18.03 -12.94
CA ASP A 53 16.84 19.27 -12.64
C ASP A 53 17.81 19.48 -13.82
N PRO A 54 17.72 20.61 -14.55
CA PRO A 54 18.70 20.95 -15.58
C PRO A 54 20.09 21.23 -15.00
#